data_AF-A0A3D6BHK8-F1
#
_entry.id   AF-A0A3D6BHK8-F1
#
_cell.length_a   1.000
_cell.length_b   1.000
_cell.length_c   1.000
_cell.angle_alpha   90.00
_cell.angle_beta   90.00
_cell.angle_gamma   90.00
#
_symmetry.space_group_name_H-M   'P 1'
#
loop_
_entity.id
_entity.type
_entity.pdbx_description
1 polymer ?
#
loop_
_entity_poly.entity_id
_entity_poly.type
_entity_poly.pdbx_seq_one_letter_code
_entity_poly.pdbx_strand_id
1 'polypeptide(L)'
;MKYKILLQLLIKKKEVTMLYQMIDKLCEQINKIDAVAELPQFAAQVRKMRPNLNNELLSQGILEKELNKSIMTMSFAQLVLIKNIPSIADELTKILKVQNINAAYRCSVAACLAYLVNPKDLLPDNLPGGYGFIDDFLLLQEACALSWEISGDMKKAEERRKIFQFTFMFVPESRREEFQTAINSLTTTFNIMRALDPILAEMTIQMLIQNPLQEISQQSHSFGSLSPFKSQFSEFSKNYRPQYSWQNGNTMGINFPGGGGVAADSSGVYIL
;
A
#
# COMPACT_ATOMS: atom_id res chain seq x y z
N MET A 1 -6.93 -9.85 38.18
CA MET A 1 -8.41 -9.81 38.06
C MET A 1 -8.97 -8.38 37.87
N LYS A 2 -8.50 -7.36 38.60
CA LYS A 2 -8.97 -5.95 38.46
C LYS A 2 -8.80 -5.33 37.05
N TYR A 3 -7.72 -5.63 36.33
CA TYR A 3 -7.49 -5.12 34.97
C TYR A 3 -8.48 -5.63 33.91
N LYS A 4 -9.00 -6.87 34.09
CA LYS A 4 -9.96 -7.48 33.15
C LYS A 4 -11.33 -6.78 33.20
N ILE A 5 -11.70 -6.26 34.38
CA ILE A 5 -12.95 -5.53 34.61
C ILE A 5 -12.86 -4.09 34.08
N LEU A 6 -11.68 -3.45 34.19
CA LEU A 6 -11.47 -2.10 33.64
C LEU A 6 -11.52 -2.10 32.11
N LEU A 7 -10.92 -3.09 31.45
CA LEU A 7 -11.00 -3.26 29.98
C LEU A 7 -12.44 -3.51 29.53
N GLN A 8 -13.20 -4.34 30.25
CA GLN A 8 -14.60 -4.64 29.91
C GLN A 8 -15.55 -3.45 30.11
N LEU A 9 -15.24 -2.53 31.02
CA LEU A 9 -16.04 -1.31 31.23
C LEU A 9 -15.74 -0.22 30.20
N LEU A 10 -14.53 -0.14 29.66
CA LEU A 10 -14.17 0.78 28.56
C LEU A 10 -14.82 0.37 27.23
N ILE A 11 -15.11 -0.92 27.02
CA ILE A 11 -15.68 -1.43 25.75
C ILE A 11 -17.20 -1.16 25.61
N LYS A 12 -17.91 -0.75 26.68
CA LYS A 12 -19.39 -0.88 26.74
C LYS A 12 -20.23 0.36 26.43
N LYS A 13 -19.67 1.48 25.95
CA LYS A 13 -20.47 2.67 25.56
C LYS A 13 -19.99 3.30 24.25
N LYS A 14 -20.75 3.04 23.17
CA LYS A 14 -21.10 3.96 22.07
C LYS A 14 -20.02 4.92 21.53
N GLU A 15 -18.77 4.50 21.49
CA GLU A 15 -17.73 5.12 20.67
C GLU A 15 -17.55 4.24 19.45
N VAL A 16 -18.22 4.60 18.36
CA VAL A 16 -17.72 4.18 17.05
C VAL A 16 -16.37 4.87 16.93
N THR A 17 -15.30 4.08 17.10
CA THR A 17 -13.95 4.58 17.34
C THR A 17 -13.47 5.43 16.15
N MET A 18 -12.78 6.53 16.46
CA MET A 18 -12.40 7.60 15.52
C MET A 18 -11.74 7.08 14.25
N LEU A 19 -10.82 6.12 14.35
CA LEU A 19 -10.15 5.52 13.19
C LEU A 19 -11.12 4.90 12.18
N TYR A 20 -12.10 4.10 12.61
CA TYR A 20 -13.04 3.45 11.69
C TYR A 20 -13.93 4.46 10.96
N GLN A 21 -14.37 5.50 11.66
CA GLN A 21 -15.16 6.57 11.03
C GLN A 21 -14.37 7.33 9.95
N MET A 22 -13.07 7.52 10.19
CA MET A 22 -12.20 8.19 9.22
C MET A 22 -11.92 7.29 8.02
N ILE A 23 -11.69 5.99 8.24
CA ILE A 23 -11.56 5.00 7.17
C ILE A 23 -12.83 4.96 6.31
N ASP A 24 -14.01 4.91 6.93
CA ASP A 24 -15.28 4.90 6.20
C ASP A 24 -15.42 6.13 5.28
N LYS A 25 -15.12 7.33 5.80
CA LYS A 25 -15.14 8.58 5.02
C LYS A 25 -14.14 8.57 3.87
N LEU A 26 -12.92 8.09 4.10
CA LEU A 26 -11.92 7.97 3.05
C LEU A 26 -12.36 6.98 1.98
N CYS A 27 -12.89 5.83 2.39
CA CYS A 27 -13.41 4.82 1.48
C CYS A 27 -14.55 5.37 0.61
N GLU A 28 -15.44 6.20 1.17
CA GLU A 28 -16.45 6.92 0.41
C GLU A 28 -15.85 7.89 -0.61
N GLN A 29 -14.74 8.57 -0.28
CA GLN A 29 -14.04 9.45 -1.21
C GLN A 29 -13.42 8.67 -2.36
N ILE A 30 -12.71 7.57 -2.07
CA ILE A 30 -12.07 6.72 -3.09
C ILE A 30 -13.13 6.07 -3.99
N ASN A 31 -14.27 5.64 -3.44
CA ASN A 31 -15.36 5.07 -4.23
C ASN A 31 -15.96 6.05 -5.25
N LYS A 32 -15.87 7.36 -5.00
CA LYS A 32 -16.34 8.42 -5.92
C LYS A 32 -15.41 8.63 -7.12
N ILE A 33 -14.19 8.09 -7.10
CA ILE A 33 -13.27 8.19 -8.23
C ILE A 33 -13.86 7.44 -9.43
N ASP A 34 -14.12 8.17 -10.51
CA ASP A 34 -14.46 7.57 -11.80
C ASP A 34 -13.17 7.28 -12.56
N ALA A 35 -12.74 6.02 -12.55
CA ALA A 35 -11.48 5.62 -13.17
C ALA A 35 -11.40 5.92 -14.68
N VAL A 36 -12.54 5.99 -15.37
CA VAL A 36 -12.56 6.31 -16.82
C VAL A 36 -12.46 7.81 -17.02
N ALA A 37 -13.25 8.60 -16.28
CA ALA A 37 -13.25 10.06 -16.40
C ALA A 37 -11.93 10.69 -15.90
N GLU A 38 -11.34 10.13 -14.85
CA GLU A 38 -10.13 10.65 -14.21
C GLU A 38 -8.83 10.19 -14.89
N LEU A 39 -8.90 9.16 -15.75
CA LEU A 39 -7.73 8.56 -16.41
C LEU A 39 -6.81 9.58 -17.10
N PRO A 40 -7.30 10.54 -17.91
CA PRO A 40 -6.43 11.50 -18.58
C PRO A 40 -5.65 12.37 -17.58
N GLN A 41 -6.29 12.77 -16.48
CA GLN A 41 -5.66 13.60 -15.45
C GLN A 41 -4.61 12.80 -14.68
N PHE A 42 -4.94 11.55 -14.30
CA PHE A 42 -3.99 10.66 -13.64
C PHE A 42 -2.77 10.39 -14.53
N ALA A 43 -2.96 10.05 -15.81
CA ALA A 43 -1.85 9.80 -16.73
C ALA A 43 -0.97 11.04 -16.95
N ALA A 44 -1.56 12.24 -17.01
CA ALA A 44 -0.80 13.49 -17.04
C ALA A 44 0.01 13.70 -15.76
N GLN A 45 -0.59 13.41 -14.60
CA GLN A 45 0.09 13.50 -13.31
C GLN A 45 1.25 12.50 -13.19
N VAL A 46 1.08 11.26 -13.69
CA VAL A 46 2.18 10.28 -13.78
C VAL A 46 3.35 10.85 -14.57
N ARG A 47 3.13 11.41 -15.76
CA ARG A 47 4.21 12.00 -16.56
C ARG A 47 4.90 13.17 -15.86
N LYS A 48 4.12 14.01 -15.18
CA LYS A 48 4.65 15.13 -14.40
C LYS A 48 5.55 14.67 -13.25
N MET A 49 5.13 13.62 -12.54
CA MET A 49 5.85 13.10 -11.38
C MET A 49 6.99 12.13 -11.75
N ARG A 50 6.95 11.58 -12.97
CA ARG A 50 7.92 10.64 -13.55
C ARG A 50 8.42 11.14 -14.91
N PRO A 51 9.21 12.23 -14.96
CA PRO A 51 9.64 12.81 -16.24
C PRO A 51 10.47 11.84 -17.09
N ASN A 52 11.15 10.86 -16.48
CA ASN A 52 11.95 9.87 -17.20
C ASN A 52 11.16 8.63 -17.66
N LEU A 53 9.86 8.51 -17.31
CA LEU A 53 9.07 7.30 -17.60
C LEU A 53 9.05 6.93 -19.08
N ASN A 54 8.93 7.92 -19.98
CA ASN A 54 8.96 7.65 -21.42
C ASN A 54 10.28 6.99 -21.84
N ASN A 55 11.42 7.50 -21.36
CA ASN A 55 12.74 6.96 -21.68
C ASN A 55 12.92 5.55 -21.07
N GLU A 56 12.41 5.34 -19.85
CA GLU A 56 12.39 4.03 -19.20
C GLU A 56 11.61 3.01 -20.06
N LEU A 57 10.41 3.36 -20.51
CA LEU A 57 9.57 2.49 -21.34
C LEU A 57 10.19 2.21 -22.72
N LEU A 58 10.77 3.23 -23.38
CA LEU A 58 11.51 3.05 -24.63
C LEU A 58 12.68 2.09 -24.45
N SER A 59 13.44 2.22 -23.36
CA SER A 59 14.55 1.32 -23.04
C SER A 59 14.14 -0.14 -22.78
N GLN A 60 12.85 -0.36 -22.51
CA GLN A 60 12.23 -1.68 -22.31
C GLN A 60 11.61 -2.23 -23.61
N GLY A 61 11.80 -1.55 -24.74
CA GLY A 61 11.34 -2.00 -26.06
C GLY A 61 9.93 -1.55 -26.41
N ILE A 62 9.29 -0.66 -25.63
CA ILE A 62 8.04 -0.02 -26.05
C ILE A 62 8.35 0.91 -27.21
N LEU A 63 7.58 0.81 -28.29
CA LEU A 63 7.77 1.68 -29.46
C LEU A 63 7.28 3.10 -29.14
N GLU A 64 7.94 4.11 -29.70
CA GLU A 64 7.59 5.52 -29.47
C GLU A 64 6.10 5.82 -29.75
N LYS A 65 5.59 5.27 -30.85
CA LYS A 65 4.17 5.37 -31.25
C LYS A 65 3.18 4.74 -30.25
N GLU A 66 3.66 3.87 -29.37
CA GLU A 66 2.85 3.14 -28.38
C GLU A 66 2.94 3.75 -26.98
N LEU A 67 3.89 4.65 -26.71
CA LEU A 67 4.13 5.20 -25.37
C LEU A 67 2.87 5.79 -24.73
N ASN A 68 2.09 6.56 -25.49
CA ASN A 68 0.87 7.15 -24.94
C ASN A 68 -0.15 6.07 -24.54
N LYS A 69 -0.33 5.06 -25.39
CA LYS A 69 -1.24 3.95 -25.13
C LYS A 69 -0.78 3.13 -23.91
N SER A 70 0.53 2.85 -23.80
CA SER A 70 1.11 2.12 -22.67
C SER A 70 0.91 2.86 -21.35
N ILE A 71 1.21 4.16 -21.31
CA ILE A 71 1.01 4.98 -20.11
C ILE A 71 -0.47 5.03 -19.72
N MET A 72 -1.37 5.25 -20.67
CA MET A 72 -2.82 5.25 -20.40
C MET A 72 -3.29 3.89 -19.86
N THR A 73 -2.78 2.78 -20.40
CA THR A 73 -3.15 1.43 -19.94
C THR A 73 -2.64 1.18 -18.52
N MET A 74 -1.38 1.53 -18.25
CA MET A 74 -0.79 1.44 -16.91
C MET A 74 -1.53 2.31 -15.89
N SER A 75 -1.83 3.56 -16.25
CA SER A 75 -2.58 4.49 -15.41
C SER A 75 -3.99 3.99 -15.11
N PHE A 76 -4.68 3.41 -16.09
CA PHE A 76 -5.99 2.81 -15.88
C PHE A 76 -5.91 1.61 -14.93
N ALA A 77 -4.94 0.73 -15.14
CA ALA A 77 -4.70 -0.39 -14.24
C ALA A 77 -4.44 0.07 -12.80
N GLN A 78 -3.61 1.09 -12.61
CA GLN A 78 -3.34 1.65 -11.29
C GLN A 78 -4.57 2.28 -10.65
N LEU A 79 -5.41 2.99 -11.41
CA LEU A 79 -6.66 3.55 -10.90
C LEU A 79 -7.62 2.46 -10.43
N VAL A 80 -7.77 1.37 -11.20
CA VAL A 80 -8.58 0.21 -10.80
C VAL A 80 -8.04 -0.40 -9.50
N LEU A 81 -6.71 -0.48 -9.34
CA LEU A 81 -6.09 -0.96 -8.12
C LEU A 81 -6.33 -0.03 -6.92
N ILE A 82 -6.19 1.28 -7.09
CA ILE A 82 -6.50 2.28 -6.05
C ILE A 82 -7.97 2.15 -5.60
N LYS A 83 -8.90 1.90 -6.53
CA LYS A 83 -10.31 1.64 -6.18
C LYS A 83 -10.53 0.39 -5.33
N ASN A 84 -9.54 -0.48 -5.18
CA ASN A 84 -9.62 -1.63 -4.27
C ASN A 84 -9.21 -1.30 -2.82
N ILE A 85 -8.70 -0.09 -2.53
CA ILE A 85 -8.36 0.35 -1.17
C ILE A 85 -9.49 0.08 -0.17
N PRO A 86 -10.77 0.40 -0.45
CA PRO A 86 -11.86 0.15 0.51
C PRO A 86 -12.00 -1.34 0.89
N SER A 87 -11.87 -2.25 -0.08
CA SER A 87 -11.94 -3.69 0.19
C SER A 87 -10.78 -4.15 1.07
N ILE A 88 -9.57 -3.66 0.79
CA ILE A 88 -8.37 -4.00 1.57
C ILE A 88 -8.45 -3.43 2.98
N ALA A 89 -8.90 -2.19 3.12
CA ALA A 89 -9.10 -1.53 4.42
C ALA A 89 -10.13 -2.27 5.28
N ASP A 90 -11.21 -2.80 4.68
CA ASP A 90 -12.19 -3.65 5.37
C ASP A 90 -11.57 -4.98 5.85
N GLU A 91 -10.80 -5.66 5.00
CA GLU A 91 -10.07 -6.88 5.37
C GLU A 91 -9.11 -6.65 6.55
N LEU A 92 -8.31 -5.58 6.48
CA LEU A 92 -7.39 -5.20 7.55
C LEU A 92 -8.11 -4.75 8.83
N THR A 93 -9.24 -4.07 8.69
CA THR A 93 -10.09 -3.69 9.84
C THR A 93 -10.67 -4.92 10.55
N LYS A 94 -11.03 -5.97 9.80
CA LYS A 94 -11.45 -7.25 10.38
C LYS A 94 -10.32 -7.90 11.16
N ILE A 95 -9.08 -7.88 10.64
CA ILE A 95 -7.89 -8.40 11.34
C ILE A 95 -7.72 -7.73 12.71
N LEU A 96 -7.93 -6.41 12.82
CA LEU A 96 -7.83 -5.70 14.10
C LEU A 96 -8.80 -6.21 15.18
N LYS A 97 -9.92 -6.81 14.78
CA LYS A 97 -10.97 -7.30 15.67
C LYS A 97 -10.75 -8.75 16.13
N VAL A 98 -9.83 -9.50 15.51
CA VAL A 98 -9.61 -10.92 15.81
C VAL A 98 -8.54 -11.09 16.90
N GLN A 99 -8.95 -11.50 18.09
CA GLN A 99 -8.03 -11.65 19.25
C GLN A 99 -7.01 -12.79 19.12
N ASN A 100 -7.27 -13.78 18.28
CA ASN A 100 -6.36 -14.91 18.07
C ASN A 100 -5.19 -14.60 17.12
N ILE A 101 -5.17 -13.40 16.52
CA ILE A 101 -4.05 -12.93 15.70
C ILE A 101 -3.00 -12.30 16.60
N ASN A 102 -1.73 -12.54 16.29
CA ASN A 102 -0.60 -11.97 17.01
C ASN A 102 -0.74 -10.43 17.17
N ALA A 103 -0.60 -9.95 18.41
CA ALA A 103 -0.78 -8.54 18.76
C ALA A 103 0.20 -7.61 18.01
N ALA A 104 1.43 -8.05 17.76
CA ALA A 104 2.41 -7.27 17.01
C ALA A 104 1.96 -7.05 15.55
N TYR A 105 1.41 -8.08 14.93
CA TYR A 105 0.87 -7.96 13.57
C TYR A 105 -0.35 -7.05 13.53
N ARG A 106 -1.30 -7.23 14.47
CA ARG A 106 -2.44 -6.30 14.61
C ARG A 106 -1.99 -4.87 14.84
N CYS A 107 -0.89 -4.64 15.57
CA CYS A 107 -0.32 -3.31 15.76
C CYS A 107 0.20 -2.71 14.46
N SER A 108 0.91 -3.48 13.63
CA SER A 108 1.34 -3.03 12.30
C SER A 108 0.16 -2.71 11.38
N VAL A 109 -0.90 -3.52 11.42
CA VAL A 109 -2.14 -3.25 10.67
C VAL A 109 -2.81 -1.96 11.17
N ALA A 110 -2.85 -1.73 12.48
CA ALA A 110 -3.42 -0.50 13.05
C ALA A 110 -2.61 0.74 12.62
N ALA A 111 -1.28 0.63 12.59
CA ALA A 111 -0.41 1.71 12.11
C ALA A 111 -0.62 2.02 10.62
N CYS A 112 -0.77 0.99 9.78
CA CYS A 112 -1.06 1.15 8.36
C CYS A 112 -2.43 1.82 8.13
N LEU A 113 -3.47 1.37 8.85
CA LEU A 113 -4.80 1.99 8.78
C LEU A 113 -4.83 3.42 9.35
N ALA A 114 -4.02 3.72 10.37
CA ALA A 114 -3.88 5.07 10.89
C ALA A 114 -3.16 6.00 9.90
N TYR A 115 -2.15 5.49 9.18
CA TYR A 115 -1.50 6.21 8.09
C TYR A 115 -2.51 6.58 7.00
N LEU A 116 -3.35 5.62 6.59
CA LEU A 116 -4.34 5.81 5.54
C LEU A 116 -5.31 7.00 5.77
N VAL A 117 -5.48 7.44 7.02
CA VAL A 117 -6.36 8.56 7.37
C VAL A 117 -5.59 9.81 7.83
N ASN A 118 -4.26 9.81 7.68
CA ASN A 118 -3.37 10.86 8.14
C ASN A 118 -3.31 11.99 7.10
N PRO A 119 -3.58 13.26 7.46
CA PRO A 119 -3.49 14.36 6.48
C PRO A 119 -2.06 14.69 6.00
N LYS A 120 -1.02 14.03 6.55
CA LYS A 120 0.40 14.26 6.24
C LYS A 120 0.98 13.14 5.37
N ASP A 121 0.36 12.87 4.24
CA ASP A 121 0.76 11.82 3.33
C ASP A 121 2.06 12.10 2.56
N LEU A 122 2.72 11.02 2.15
CA LEU A 122 3.88 11.08 1.27
C LEU A 122 3.50 11.56 -0.13
N LEU A 123 2.23 11.50 -0.50
CA LEU A 123 1.68 12.23 -1.63
C LEU A 123 0.44 12.99 -1.17
N PRO A 124 0.31 14.29 -1.48
CA PRO A 124 -0.91 15.01 -1.15
C PRO A 124 -2.16 14.35 -1.76
N ASP A 125 -3.17 14.08 -0.94
CA ASP A 125 -4.47 13.54 -1.35
C ASP A 125 -5.14 14.32 -2.48
N ASN A 126 -4.90 15.63 -2.54
CA ASN A 126 -5.51 16.52 -3.53
C ASN A 126 -4.86 16.45 -4.92
N LEU A 127 -3.94 15.50 -5.16
CA LEU A 127 -3.34 15.33 -6.47
C LEU A 127 -4.38 14.82 -7.50
N PRO A 128 -4.30 15.30 -8.76
CA PRO A 128 -5.31 15.00 -9.78
C PRO A 128 -5.53 13.51 -10.05
N GLY A 129 -6.77 13.17 -10.41
CA GLY A 129 -7.16 11.83 -10.81
C GLY A 129 -7.03 10.74 -9.74
N GLY A 130 -6.87 11.09 -8.47
CA GLY A 130 -6.65 10.12 -7.38
C GLY A 130 -5.20 9.64 -7.28
N TYR A 131 -4.25 10.34 -7.89
CA TYR A 131 -2.82 10.03 -7.78
C TYR A 131 -2.28 10.15 -6.34
N GLY A 132 -2.97 10.92 -5.48
CA GLY A 132 -2.64 11.03 -4.06
C GLY A 132 -2.62 9.68 -3.34
N PHE A 133 -3.48 8.73 -3.72
CA PHE A 133 -3.65 7.45 -3.02
C PHE A 133 -2.62 6.36 -3.36
N ILE A 134 -1.49 6.71 -3.99
CA ILE A 134 -0.47 5.72 -4.39
C ILE A 134 0.30 5.17 -3.17
N ASP A 135 0.71 6.03 -2.24
CA ASP A 135 1.37 5.61 -0.99
C ASP A 135 0.47 4.80 -0.09
N ASP A 136 -0.79 5.21 0.05
CA ASP A 136 -1.80 4.44 0.78
C ASP A 136 -1.90 3.01 0.24
N PHE A 137 -2.05 2.89 -1.08
CA PHE A 137 -2.18 1.58 -1.70
C PHE A 137 -0.92 0.73 -1.50
N LEU A 138 0.28 1.32 -1.58
CA LEU A 138 1.54 0.62 -1.35
C LEU A 138 1.64 0.07 0.09
N LEU A 139 1.34 0.90 1.08
CA LEU A 139 1.40 0.49 2.49
C LEU A 139 0.38 -0.61 2.79
N LEU A 140 -0.83 -0.51 2.23
CA LEU A 140 -1.86 -1.54 2.35
C LEU A 140 -1.43 -2.86 1.68
N GLN A 141 -0.81 -2.81 0.49
CA GLN A 141 -0.29 -4.03 -0.17
C GLN A 141 0.81 -4.69 0.68
N GLU A 142 1.72 -3.91 1.26
CA GLU A 142 2.77 -4.45 2.13
C GLU A 142 2.18 -5.08 3.40
N ALA A 143 1.22 -4.40 4.05
CA ALA A 143 0.53 -4.94 5.23
C ALA A 143 -0.21 -6.26 4.91
N CYS A 144 -0.79 -6.37 3.71
CA CYS A 144 -1.40 -7.60 3.22
C CYS A 144 -0.38 -8.69 2.92
N ALA A 145 0.74 -8.36 2.25
CA ALA A 145 1.80 -9.32 1.96
C ALA A 145 2.35 -9.91 3.27
N LEU A 146 2.65 -9.06 4.26
CA LEU A 146 3.10 -9.47 5.59
C LEU A 146 2.08 -10.38 6.29
N SER A 147 0.78 -10.13 6.11
CA SER A 147 -0.30 -10.98 6.64
C SER A 147 -0.18 -12.43 6.16
N TRP A 148 0.07 -12.59 4.86
CA TRP A 148 0.11 -13.90 4.22
C TRP A 148 1.39 -14.63 4.59
N GLU A 149 2.52 -13.93 4.71
CA GLU A 149 3.77 -14.52 5.22
C GLU A 149 3.62 -15.06 6.64
N ILE A 150 2.99 -14.29 7.54
CA ILE A 150 2.76 -14.72 8.92
C ILE A 150 1.85 -15.95 8.97
N SER A 151 0.88 -16.03 8.05
CA SER A 151 -0.01 -17.19 7.92
C SER A 151 0.65 -18.41 7.24
N GLY A 152 1.85 -18.23 6.64
CA GLY A 152 2.57 -19.27 5.89
C GLY A 152 2.18 -19.41 4.41
N ASP A 153 1.30 -18.56 3.88
CA ASP A 153 0.89 -18.57 2.46
C ASP A 153 1.82 -17.69 1.61
N MET A 154 3.03 -18.19 1.37
CA MET A 154 4.08 -17.45 0.65
C MET A 154 3.69 -17.11 -0.79
N LYS A 155 2.84 -17.93 -1.43
CA LYS A 155 2.37 -17.68 -2.79
C LYS A 155 1.51 -16.41 -2.86
N LYS A 156 0.53 -16.27 -1.97
CA LYS A 156 -0.28 -15.05 -1.91
C LYS A 156 0.54 -13.83 -1.51
N ALA A 157 1.52 -14.00 -0.63
CA ALA A 157 2.44 -12.92 -0.27
C ALA A 157 3.22 -12.42 -1.49
N GLU A 158 3.72 -13.34 -2.32
CA GLU A 158 4.42 -13.01 -3.57
C GLU A 158 3.50 -12.34 -4.60
N GLU A 159 2.27 -12.82 -4.77
CA GLU A 159 1.27 -12.17 -5.63
C GLU A 159 1.04 -10.71 -5.21
N ARG A 160 0.89 -10.45 -3.91
CA ARG A 160 0.74 -9.07 -3.37
C ARG A 160 1.97 -8.21 -3.63
N ARG A 161 3.17 -8.78 -3.54
CA ARG A 161 4.42 -8.08 -3.87
C ARG A 161 4.53 -7.69 -5.33
N LYS A 162 3.98 -8.48 -6.27
CA LYS A 162 3.91 -8.07 -7.68
C LYS A 162 3.02 -6.83 -7.88
N ILE A 163 1.88 -6.77 -7.19
CA ILE A 163 1.00 -5.60 -7.19
C ILE A 163 1.71 -4.37 -6.63
N PHE A 164 2.42 -4.57 -5.51
CA PHE A 164 3.25 -3.54 -4.90
C PHE A 164 4.32 -3.04 -5.88
N GLN A 165 5.06 -3.93 -6.54
CA GLN A 165 6.11 -3.57 -7.50
C GLN A 165 5.56 -2.75 -8.67
N PHE A 166 4.41 -3.18 -9.22
CA PHE A 166 3.72 -2.42 -10.25
C PHE A 166 3.36 -1.01 -9.77
N THR A 167 2.75 -0.90 -8.58
CA THR A 167 2.39 0.40 -8.01
C THR A 167 3.61 1.28 -7.74
N PHE A 168 4.71 0.69 -7.31
CA PHE A 168 5.94 1.41 -7.01
C PHE A 168 6.55 2.09 -8.26
N MET A 169 6.22 1.62 -9.46
CA MET A 169 6.60 2.29 -10.71
C MET A 169 5.98 3.68 -10.85
N PHE A 170 4.89 3.98 -10.14
CA PHE A 170 4.24 5.29 -10.20
C PHE A 170 4.79 6.27 -9.17
N VAL A 171 5.59 5.82 -8.21
CA VAL A 171 6.19 6.68 -7.17
C VAL A 171 7.18 7.66 -7.79
N PRO A 172 7.08 8.98 -7.48
CA PRO A 172 8.00 9.98 -8.00
C PRO A 172 9.45 9.64 -7.66
N GLU A 173 10.37 9.81 -8.61
CA GLU A 173 11.79 9.50 -8.42
C GLU A 173 12.38 10.21 -7.20
N SER A 174 12.02 11.47 -7.00
CA SER A 174 12.50 12.30 -5.89
C SER A 174 12.04 11.84 -4.51
N ARG A 175 11.00 10.99 -4.43
CA ARG A 175 10.43 10.50 -3.16
C ARG A 175 10.63 9.00 -2.92
N ARG A 176 11.31 8.27 -3.82
CA ARG A 176 11.46 6.81 -3.70
C ARG A 176 12.11 6.38 -2.38
N GLU A 177 13.11 7.11 -1.88
CA GLU A 177 13.77 6.79 -0.61
C GLU A 177 12.84 6.98 0.60
N GLU A 178 11.99 8.02 0.59
CA GLU A 178 10.99 8.26 1.63
C GLU A 178 9.96 7.12 1.68
N PHE A 179 9.46 6.71 0.51
CA PHE A 179 8.56 5.57 0.39
C PHE A 179 9.18 4.28 0.89
N GLN A 180 10.40 3.96 0.45
CA GLN A 180 11.13 2.78 0.93
C GLN A 180 11.32 2.83 2.45
N THR A 181 11.60 4.01 3.01
CA THR A 181 11.73 4.19 4.46
C THR A 181 10.41 3.93 5.17
N ALA A 182 9.28 4.42 4.65
CA ALA A 182 7.96 4.19 5.23
C ALA A 182 7.57 2.69 5.20
N ILE A 183 7.80 2.03 4.08
CA ILE A 183 7.55 0.59 3.90
C ILE A 183 8.44 -0.23 4.85
N ASN A 184 9.74 0.07 4.93
CA ASN A 184 10.66 -0.58 5.86
C ASN A 184 10.29 -0.33 7.33
N SER A 185 9.69 0.83 7.63
CA SER A 185 9.23 1.18 8.98
C SER A 185 8.06 0.29 9.41
N LEU A 186 7.19 -0.16 8.49
CA LEU A 186 6.10 -1.09 8.81
C LEU A 186 6.64 -2.43 9.32
N THR A 187 7.61 -3.00 8.60
CA THR A 187 8.29 -4.24 8.97
C THR A 187 9.13 -4.08 10.22
N THR A 188 9.76 -2.92 10.41
CA THR A 188 10.51 -2.60 11.63
C THR A 188 9.58 -2.53 12.84
N THR A 189 8.44 -1.82 12.72
CA THR A 189 7.39 -1.76 13.74
C THR A 189 6.89 -3.16 14.10
N PHE A 190 6.63 -4.01 13.11
CA PHE A 190 6.23 -5.40 13.36
C PHE A 190 7.27 -6.14 14.22
N ASN A 191 8.54 -6.07 13.82
CA ASN A 191 9.61 -6.78 14.52
C ASN A 191 9.85 -6.24 15.94
N ILE A 192 9.77 -4.92 16.14
CA ILE A 192 9.84 -4.29 17.46
C ILE A 192 8.67 -4.78 18.33
N MET A 193 7.44 -4.67 17.84
CA MET A 193 6.25 -5.06 18.60
C MET A 193 6.23 -6.56 18.91
N ARG A 194 6.83 -7.39 18.06
CA ARG A 194 6.98 -8.83 18.29
C ARG A 194 7.96 -9.14 19.43
N ALA A 195 8.95 -8.27 19.67
CA ALA A 195 9.91 -8.40 20.75
C ALA A 195 9.41 -7.81 22.08
N LEU A 196 8.36 -6.98 22.04
CA LEU A 196 7.74 -6.38 23.22
C LEU A 196 6.69 -7.29 23.86
N ASP A 197 6.30 -6.95 25.10
CA ASP A 197 5.16 -7.57 25.77
C ASP A 197 3.87 -7.35 24.92
N PRO A 198 3.09 -8.40 24.61
CA PRO A 198 1.84 -8.27 23.87
C PRO A 198 0.86 -7.23 24.43
N ILE A 199 0.89 -6.97 25.74
CA ILE A 199 0.07 -5.94 26.38
C ILE A 199 0.41 -4.54 25.82
N LEU A 200 1.69 -4.25 25.57
CA LEU A 200 2.10 -2.97 24.99
C LEU A 200 1.58 -2.82 23.57
N ALA A 201 1.67 -3.87 22.75
CA ALA A 201 1.12 -3.87 21.40
C ALA A 201 -0.41 -3.63 21.40
N GLU A 202 -1.15 -4.28 22.29
CA GLU A 202 -2.60 -4.03 22.44
C GLU A 202 -2.91 -2.60 22.90
N MET A 203 -2.14 -2.05 23.84
CA MET A 203 -2.31 -0.65 24.25
C MET A 203 -2.05 0.32 23.09
N THR A 204 -1.01 0.07 22.29
CA THR A 204 -0.72 0.87 21.09
C THR A 204 -1.83 0.75 20.04
N ILE A 205 -2.38 -0.44 19.82
CA ILE A 205 -3.54 -0.63 18.93
C ILE A 205 -4.72 0.23 19.39
N GLN A 206 -5.07 0.19 20.69
CA GLN A 206 -6.18 0.97 21.22
C GLN A 206 -5.93 2.48 21.10
N MET A 207 -4.69 2.92 21.36
CA MET A 207 -4.29 4.32 21.19
C MET A 207 -4.48 4.79 19.75
N LEU A 208 -4.02 4.01 18.76
CA LEU A 208 -4.17 4.32 17.33
C LEU A 208 -5.64 4.32 16.89
N ILE A 209 -6.45 3.38 17.40
CA ILE A 209 -7.89 3.32 17.10
C ILE A 209 -8.64 4.55 17.63
N GLN A 210 -8.26 5.01 18.84
CA GLN A 210 -8.89 6.15 19.50
C GLN A 210 -8.39 7.51 18.97
N ASN A 211 -7.10 7.60 18.66
CA ASN A 211 -6.43 8.85 18.28
C ASN A 211 -5.48 8.61 17.08
N PRO A 212 -5.99 8.28 15.88
CA PRO A 212 -5.17 7.90 14.73
C PRO A 212 -4.25 9.02 14.23
N LEU A 213 -4.58 10.28 14.55
CA LEU A 213 -3.81 11.47 14.16
C LEU A 213 -2.83 11.93 15.24
N GLN A 214 -2.77 11.25 16.39
CA GLN A 214 -1.85 11.63 17.44
C GLN A 214 -0.42 11.37 16.97
N GLU A 215 0.40 12.43 16.93
CA GLU A 215 1.82 12.27 16.68
C GLU A 215 2.40 11.33 17.74
N ILE A 216 2.91 10.19 17.31
CA ILE A 216 3.71 9.33 18.17
C ILE A 216 5.01 10.09 18.38
N SER A 217 5.08 10.86 19.46
CA SER A 217 6.25 11.63 19.84
C SER A 217 7.46 10.71 19.78
N GLN A 218 8.32 10.92 18.78
CA GLN A 218 9.51 10.13 18.53
C GLN A 218 10.44 10.31 19.73
N GLN A 219 10.38 9.41 20.70
CA GLN A 219 11.52 9.19 21.58
C GLN A 219 12.59 8.55 20.68
N SER A 220 13.52 9.39 20.21
CA SER A 220 14.65 9.01 19.38
C SER A 220 15.53 8.02 20.17
N HIS A 221 15.21 6.74 20.06
CA HIS A 221 16.09 5.66 20.45
C HIS A 221 16.60 5.04 19.16
N SER A 222 17.86 5.33 18.86
CA SER A 222 18.60 4.84 17.69
C SER A 222 18.77 3.32 17.80
N PHE A 223 17.73 2.55 17.47
CA PHE A 223 17.85 1.10 17.30
C PHE A 223 18.51 0.84 15.95
N GLY A 224 19.71 0.26 15.98
CA GLY A 224 20.45 -0.15 14.79
C GLY A 224 19.58 -1.02 13.89
N SER A 225 19.37 -0.57 12.65
CA SER A 225 18.59 -1.26 11.63
C SER A 225 19.25 -2.60 11.26
N LEU A 226 18.71 -3.69 11.80
CA LEU A 226 18.89 -5.05 11.29
C LEU A 226 17.54 -5.53 10.76
N SER A 227 17.08 -4.92 9.65
CA SER A 227 15.96 -5.49 8.89
C SER A 227 16.49 -6.64 8.03
N PRO A 228 16.02 -7.90 8.22
CA PRO A 228 16.36 -9.01 7.34
C PRO A 228 15.83 -8.82 5.91
N PHE A 229 15.00 -7.80 5.65
CA PHE A 229 14.49 -7.44 4.32
C PHE A 229 15.39 -6.49 3.52
N LYS A 230 16.48 -6.00 4.12
CA LYS A 230 17.45 -5.20 3.37
C LYS A 230 17.99 -5.98 2.16
N SER A 231 18.03 -7.32 2.22
CA SER A 231 18.46 -8.19 1.12
C SER A 231 17.49 -8.19 -0.07
N GLN A 232 16.17 -8.22 0.16
CA GLN A 232 15.17 -8.22 -0.92
C GLN A 232 15.14 -6.87 -1.65
N PHE A 233 15.45 -5.77 -0.97
CA PHE A 233 15.51 -4.44 -1.58
C PHE A 233 16.91 -4.05 -2.09
N SER A 234 17.99 -4.61 -1.54
CA SER A 234 19.36 -4.38 -2.03
C SER A 234 19.66 -5.10 -3.35
N GLU A 235 18.89 -6.15 -3.68
CA GLU A 235 18.95 -6.83 -4.98
C GLU A 235 18.17 -6.10 -6.09
N PHE A 236 17.40 -5.05 -5.76
CA PHE A 236 16.87 -4.13 -6.77
C PHE A 236 17.99 -3.20 -7.27
N SER A 237 18.92 -3.80 -8.00
CA SER A 237 19.88 -3.07 -8.81
C SER A 237 19.15 -2.29 -9.91
N LYS A 238 19.84 -1.32 -10.51
CA LYS A 238 19.44 -0.56 -11.72
C LYS A 238 19.04 -1.43 -12.95
N ASN A 239 18.99 -2.76 -12.80
CA ASN A 239 18.72 -3.74 -13.84
C ASN A 239 17.40 -4.53 -13.66
N TYR A 240 16.56 -4.24 -12.66
CA TYR A 240 15.19 -4.78 -12.60
C TYR A 240 14.28 -4.07 -13.62
N ARG A 241 14.09 -4.68 -14.80
CA ARG A 241 13.44 -4.06 -15.97
C ARG A 241 12.28 -4.91 -16.51
N PRO A 242 11.03 -4.40 -16.60
CA PRO A 242 9.95 -5.00 -17.39
C PRO A 242 10.43 -5.39 -18.78
N GLN A 243 10.10 -6.60 -19.19
CA GLN A 243 10.42 -7.12 -20.51
C GLN A 243 9.12 -7.55 -21.18
N TYR A 244 8.85 -6.88 -22.30
CA TYR A 244 7.78 -7.14 -23.28
C TYR A 244 6.38 -6.66 -22.90
N SER A 245 5.83 -5.76 -23.74
CA SER A 245 4.39 -5.62 -23.91
C SER A 245 3.91 -6.62 -24.95
N TRP A 246 2.67 -7.10 -24.79
CA TRP A 246 2.01 -7.94 -25.78
C TRP A 246 0.57 -7.49 -25.98
N GLN A 247 0.04 -7.74 -27.17
CA GLN A 247 -1.36 -7.47 -27.50
C GLN A 247 -1.96 -8.74 -28.10
N ASN A 248 -3.04 -9.25 -27.51
CA ASN A 248 -3.81 -10.39 -28.01
C ASN A 248 -5.31 -10.02 -28.05
N GLY A 249 -5.85 -9.81 -29.25
CA GLY A 249 -7.22 -9.31 -29.42
C GLY A 249 -7.41 -7.91 -28.80
N ASN A 250 -8.40 -7.77 -27.92
CA ASN A 250 -8.72 -6.54 -27.19
C ASN A 250 -7.91 -6.37 -25.88
N THR A 251 -7.06 -7.35 -25.55
CA THR A 251 -6.28 -7.36 -24.31
C THR A 251 -4.85 -6.88 -24.60
N MET A 252 -4.38 -5.92 -23.81
CA MET A 252 -2.99 -5.46 -23.82
C MET A 252 -2.37 -5.75 -22.47
N GLY A 253 -1.16 -6.31 -22.47
CA GLY A 253 -0.42 -6.64 -21.26
C GLY A 253 1.01 -6.15 -21.26
N ILE A 254 1.53 -5.89 -20.06
CA ILE A 254 2.93 -5.58 -19.78
C ILE A 254 3.46 -6.72 -18.91
N ASN A 255 4.49 -7.42 -19.37
CA ASN A 255 5.11 -8.47 -18.59
C ASN A 255 6.22 -7.90 -17.69
N PHE A 256 6.32 -8.43 -16.48
CA PHE A 256 7.39 -8.11 -15.52
C PHE A 256 8.52 -9.14 -15.63
N PRO A 257 9.78 -8.75 -15.35
CA PRO A 257 10.88 -9.71 -15.33
C PRO A 257 10.72 -10.61 -14.10
N GLY A 258 10.94 -11.93 -14.26
CA GLY A 258 10.73 -12.92 -13.19
C GLY A 258 9.39 -13.67 -13.27
N GLY A 259 8.55 -13.34 -14.26
CA GLY A 259 7.28 -14.03 -14.51
C GLY A 259 6.08 -13.26 -13.96
N GLY A 260 5.07 -13.11 -14.82
CA GLY A 260 3.86 -12.36 -14.55
C GLY A 260 3.74 -11.07 -15.36
N GLY A 261 2.66 -10.32 -15.17
CA GLY A 261 2.38 -9.09 -15.90
C GLY A 261 1.11 -8.38 -15.47
N VAL A 262 0.83 -7.21 -16.02
CA VAL A 262 -0.50 -6.56 -15.90
C VAL A 262 -1.11 -6.55 -17.29
N ALA A 263 -2.25 -7.21 -17.46
CA ALA A 263 -3.08 -7.11 -18.64
C ALA A 263 -4.37 -6.35 -18.30
N ALA A 264 -4.93 -5.64 -19.26
CA ALA A 264 -6.23 -5.02 -19.10
C ALA A 264 -7.07 -5.21 -20.38
N ASP A 265 -8.36 -5.40 -20.20
CA ASP A 265 -9.37 -5.40 -21.26
C ASP A 265 -10.67 -4.72 -20.79
N SER A 266 -11.74 -4.84 -21.59
CA SER A 266 -13.06 -4.27 -21.28
C SER A 266 -13.75 -4.88 -20.06
N SER A 267 -13.31 -6.05 -19.59
CA SER A 267 -13.85 -6.75 -18.41
C SER A 267 -13.06 -6.49 -17.13
N GLY A 268 -11.81 -6.03 -17.22
CA GLY A 268 -11.03 -5.65 -16.04
C GLY A 268 -9.53 -5.65 -16.24
N VAL A 269 -8.81 -5.61 -15.11
CA VAL A 269 -7.35 -5.65 -15.02
C VAL A 269 -6.94 -6.97 -14.41
N TYR A 270 -6.05 -7.68 -15.08
CA TYR A 270 -5.52 -8.99 -14.70
C TYR A 270 -4.05 -8.83 -14.34
N ILE A 271 -3.67 -9.34 -13.17
CA ILE A 271 -2.27 -9.47 -12.79
C ILE A 271 -1.90 -10.93 -13.03
N LEU A 272 -1.06 -11.14 -14.04
CA LEU A 272 -0.59 -12.43 -14.53
C LEU A 272 0.68 -12.86 -13.79
#